data_AF-A0A1V9ZQV5-F1
#
_entry.id   AF-A0A1V9ZQV5-F1
#
_cell.length_a   1.000
_cell.length_b   1.000
_cell.length_c   1.000
_cell.angle_alpha   90.00
_cell.angle_beta   90.00
_cell.angle_gamma   90.00
#
_symmetry.space_group_name_H-M   'P 1'
#
loop_
_entity.id
_entity.type
_entity.pdbx_description
1 polymer ?
#
loop_
_entity_poly.entity_id
_entity_poly.type
_entity_poly.pdbx_seq_one_letter_code
_entity_poly.pdbx_strand_id
1 'polypeptide(L)' 'ATFTKATGLELDLHGRGMGLRSARYSMLVKDGVVTQLNLEVGGGFKVSDAATVLAQIQP' A
#
# COMPACT_ATOMS: atom_id res chain seq x y z
N ALA A 1 -7.16 12.52 -3.58
CA ALA A 1 -6.18 11.45 -3.35
C ALA A 1 -4.77 11.92 -3.73
N THR A 2 -4.26 12.99 -3.10
CA THR A 2 -2.99 13.63 -3.51
C THR A 2 -1.79 12.73 -3.26
N PHE A 3 -1.69 12.12 -2.08
CA PHE A 3 -0.60 11.21 -1.75
C PHE A 3 -0.57 9.98 -2.66
N THR A 4 -1.70 9.27 -2.77
CA THR A 4 -1.83 8.07 -3.61
C THR A 4 -1.41 8.32 -5.06
N LYS A 5 -1.81 9.48 -5.63
CA LYS A 5 -1.36 9.95 -6.95
C LYS A 5 0.14 10.17 -7.00
N ALA A 6 0.66 10.95 -6.05
CA ALA A 6 2.06 11.32 -6.00
C ALA A 6 2.99 10.11 -5.82
N THR A 7 2.52 9.04 -5.18
CA THR A 7 3.29 7.81 -4.95
C THR A 7 3.06 6.71 -5.97
N GLY A 8 2.17 6.92 -6.96
CA GLY A 8 1.84 5.90 -7.96
C GLY A 8 1.10 4.68 -7.40
N LEU A 9 0.48 4.79 -6.21
CA LEU A 9 -0.22 3.69 -5.53
C LEU A 9 -1.70 3.63 -5.90
N GLU A 10 -2.04 4.11 -7.09
CA GLU A 10 -3.41 4.16 -7.58
C GLU A 10 -3.84 2.80 -8.15
N LEU A 11 -5.11 2.49 -7.97
CA LEU A 11 -5.78 1.33 -8.53
C LEU A 11 -7.03 1.81 -9.26
N ASP A 12 -7.05 1.61 -10.58
CA ASP A 12 -8.22 1.90 -11.40
C ASP A 12 -9.27 0.79 -11.22
N LEU A 13 -10.41 1.17 -10.64
CA LEU A 13 -11.58 0.31 -10.49
C LEU A 13 -12.82 0.92 -11.14
N HIS A 14 -12.66 1.72 -12.19
CA HIS A 14 -13.79 2.28 -12.97
C HIS A 14 -14.69 1.17 -13.52
N GLY A 15 -14.12 0.06 -14.03
CA GLY A 15 -14.89 -1.10 -14.49
C GLY A 15 -15.71 -1.80 -13.39
N ARG A 16 -15.49 -1.47 -12.11
CA ARG A 16 -16.25 -1.95 -10.95
C ARG A 16 -17.10 -0.86 -10.28
N GLY A 17 -17.26 0.30 -10.93
CA GLY A 17 -18.07 1.43 -10.42
C GLY A 17 -17.46 2.16 -9.22
N MET A 18 -16.18 1.92 -8.91
CA MET A 18 -15.52 2.49 -7.72
C MET A 18 -14.58 3.67 -8.03
N GLY A 19 -14.33 3.92 -9.32
CA GLY A 19 -13.39 4.93 -9.80
C GLY A 19 -11.94 4.64 -9.41
N LEU A 20 -11.14 5.70 -9.30
CA LEU A 20 -9.74 5.63 -8.91
C LEU A 20 -9.60 5.50 -7.39
N ARG A 21 -8.89 4.46 -6.93
CA ARG A 21 -8.71 4.14 -5.51
C ARG A 21 -7.23 4.04 -5.15
N SER A 22 -6.97 3.92 -3.86
CA SER A 22 -5.67 3.45 -3.37
C SER A 22 -5.60 1.94 -3.52
N ALA A 23 -4.50 1.43 -4.07
CA ALA A 23 -4.13 0.04 -3.91
C ALA A 23 -3.99 -0.31 -2.41
N ARG A 24 -4.11 -1.60 -2.08
CA ARG A 24 -3.89 -2.07 -0.72
C ARG A 24 -2.39 -2.23 -0.48
N TYR A 25 -1.87 -1.59 0.56
CA TYR A 25 -0.46 -1.68 0.92
C TYR A 25 -0.25 -1.41 2.41
N SER A 26 0.93 -1.76 2.90
CA SER A 26 1.51 -1.21 4.13
C SER A 26 2.90 -0.64 3.83
N MET A 27 3.37 0.31 4.64
CA MET A 27 4.71 0.89 4.49
C MET A 27 5.35 1.13 5.84
N LEU A 28 6.66 0.86 5.93
CA LEU A 28 7.49 1.30 7.05
C LEU A 28 8.17 2.61 6.64
N VAL A 29 7.93 3.66 7.41
CA VAL A 29 8.49 4.99 7.15
C VAL A 29 9.36 5.41 8.33
N LYS A 30 10.61 5.76 8.05
CA LYS A 30 11.57 6.27 9.04
C LYS A 30 12.07 7.63 8.57
N ASP A 31 11.85 8.66 9.38
CA ASP A 31 12.26 10.05 9.10
C ASP A 31 11.86 10.56 7.71
N GLY A 32 10.63 10.25 7.29
CA GLY A 32 10.09 10.64 5.99
C GLY A 32 10.55 9.79 4.80
N VAL A 33 11.40 8.78 5.02
CA VAL A 33 11.86 7.83 4.01
C VAL A 33 11.09 6.51 4.13
N VAL A 34 10.50 6.05 3.03
CA VAL A 34 9.91 4.71 2.95
C VAL A 34 11.03 3.67 2.92
N THR A 35 11.20 2.90 4.00
CA THR A 35 12.24 1.87 4.08
C THR A 35 11.74 0.49 3.65
N GLN A 36 10.42 0.29 3.63
CA GLN A 36 9.78 -0.93 3.14
C GLN A 36 8.38 -0.59 2.63
N LEU A 37 8.01 -1.13 1.46
CA LEU A 37 6.69 -0.99 0.87
C LEU A 37 6.15 -2.38 0.53
N ASN A 38 5.04 -2.77 1.16
CA ASN A 38 4.38 -4.04 0.91
C ASN A 38 3.10 -3.79 0.11
N LEU A 39 3.21 -3.78 -1.21
CA LEU A 39 2.11 -3.52 -2.14
C LEU A 39 1.40 -4.81 -2.55
N GLU A 40 0.09 -4.83 -2.45
CA GLU A 40 -0.73 -5.93 -2.95
C GLU A 40 -0.99 -5.82 -4.45
N VAL A 41 -1.10 -6.97 -5.11
CA VAL A 41 -1.50 -7.06 -6.50
C VAL A 41 -3.01 -7.30 -6.58
N GLY A 42 -3.73 -6.40 -7.26
CA GLY A 42 -5.18 -6.53 -7.48
C GLY A 42 -5.98 -6.59 -6.19
N GLY A 43 -6.75 -7.67 -6.00
CA GLY A 43 -7.57 -7.90 -4.80
C GLY A 43 -6.83 -8.53 -3.62
N GLY A 44 -5.49 -8.61 -3.67
CA GLY A 44 -4.65 -9.28 -2.67
C GLY A 44 -4.75 -8.73 -1.24
N PHE A 45 -4.38 -9.61 -0.30
CA PHE A 45 -4.17 -9.32 1.13
C PHE A 45 -3.28 -10.41 1.74
N LYS A 46 -1.99 -10.39 1.40
CA LYS A 46 -0.98 -11.36 1.84
C LYS A 46 0.29 -10.75 2.43
N VAL A 47 0.58 -9.50 2.08
CA VAL A 47 1.83 -8.80 2.43
C VAL A 47 1.57 -7.46 3.12
N SER A 48 0.37 -6.90 3.01
CA SER A 48 0.01 -5.62 3.64
C SER A 48 -0.56 -5.77 5.06
N ASP A 49 -0.58 -6.97 5.62
CA ASP A 49 -1.17 -7.24 6.93
C ASP A 49 -0.28 -6.77 8.10
N ALA A 50 -0.86 -6.75 9.29
CA ALA A 50 -0.17 -6.27 10.49
C ALA A 50 0.99 -7.17 10.93
N ALA A 51 0.88 -8.50 10.75
CA ALA A 51 1.96 -9.42 11.13
C ALA A 51 3.17 -9.23 10.21
N THR A 52 2.95 -9.01 8.91
CA THR A 52 4.03 -8.68 7.97
C THR A 52 4.78 -7.41 8.38
N VAL A 53 4.06 -6.34 8.75
CA VAL A 53 4.70 -5.09 9.20
C VAL A 53 5.42 -5.27 10.54
N LEU A 54 4.82 -5.99 11.49
CA LEU A 54 5.44 -6.23 12.80
C LEU A 54 6.77 -6.98 12.66
N ALA A 55 6.83 -8.00 11.80
CA ALA A 55 8.05 -8.75 11.52
C ALA A 55 9.17 -7.90 10.89
N GLN A 56 8.85 -6.75 10.29
CA GLN A 56 9.82 -5.81 9.69
C GLN A 56 10.36 -4.78 10.70
N ILE A 57 9.79 -4.72 11.90
CA ILE A 57 10.14 -3.75 12.95
C ILE A 57 10.85 -4.45 14.13
N GLN A 58 10.71 -5.78 14.25
CA GLN A 58 11.37 -6.56 15.29
C GLN A 58 12.90 -6.61 15.06
N PRO A 59 13.71 -6.53 16.15
CA PRO A 59 15.17 -6.55 16.09
C PRO A 59 15.76 -7.88 15.61
#